data_AF-A0A7K2WRJ7-F1
#
_entry.id   AF-A0A7K2WRJ7-F1
#
_cell.length_a   1.000
_cell.length_b   1.000
_cell.length_c   1.000
_cell.angle_alpha   90.00
_cell.angle_beta   90.00
_cell.angle_gamma   90.00
#
_symmetry.space_group_name_H-M   'P 1'
#
loop_
_entity.id
_entity.type
_entity.pdbx_description
1 polymer ?
#
loop_
_entity_poly.entity_id
_entity_poly.type
_entity_poly.pdbx_seq_one_letter_code
_entity_poly.pdbx_strand_id
1 'polypeptide(L)'
;MRDAVRTSPWAAERRRMHDALGPAGWAAHWNTTGARLWDTTRALAERIRTGVGDTLAGKPEEAEEIRPVLLDAVLGQHDAAWLVAFDGCGERLEGLAEVARHAGWWWPYENAVVICERPVALHRDEAGRLDRSDGPALAYADGFALYAWRGMPVPAEFLDELASLTPERIRGESNAELRRVMLEHYGYDRFLADSGAQPVHRDETGILWRIALADDEDVVTVEVVNSTPEPDGTSRTYWLRVPPTTRTAKEGVAWTFGLSSEAYEPVRQT
;
A
#
# COMPACT_ATOMS: atom_id res chain seq x y z
N MET A 1 31.26 -6.51 -12.58
CA MET A 1 30.64 -7.69 -13.25
C MET A 1 29.20 -7.45 -13.68
N ARG A 2 28.35 -6.82 -12.87
CA ARG A 2 26.98 -6.43 -13.26
C ARG A 2 26.87 -5.78 -14.63
N ASP A 3 27.81 -4.91 -14.98
CA ASP A 3 27.79 -4.26 -16.30
C ASP A 3 27.85 -5.28 -17.44
N ALA A 4 28.81 -6.21 -17.40
CA ALA A 4 28.99 -7.23 -18.42
C ALA A 4 27.83 -8.24 -18.47
N VAL A 5 27.29 -8.63 -17.32
CA VAL A 5 26.27 -9.69 -17.21
C VAL A 5 24.85 -9.17 -17.42
N ARG A 6 24.56 -7.93 -16.99
CA ARG A 6 23.21 -7.36 -16.99
C ARG A 6 23.13 -6.07 -17.80
N THR A 7 23.87 -5.02 -17.41
CA THR A 7 23.63 -3.67 -17.95
C THR A 7 23.87 -3.58 -19.46
N SER A 8 25.02 -4.06 -19.93
CA SER A 8 25.41 -3.97 -21.33
C SER A 8 24.55 -4.85 -22.25
N PRO A 9 24.31 -6.15 -21.94
CA PRO A 9 23.41 -6.98 -22.73
C PRO A 9 21.98 -6.41 -22.81
N TRP A 10 21.46 -5.93 -21.70
CA TRP A 10 20.13 -5.33 -21.62
C TRP A 10 20.01 -4.04 -22.43
N ALA A 11 21.01 -3.16 -22.33
CA ALA A 11 21.04 -1.93 -23.11
C ALA A 11 21.15 -2.21 -24.62
N ALA A 12 21.91 -3.24 -25.00
CA ALA A 12 22.00 -3.68 -26.39
C ALA A 12 20.66 -4.20 -26.92
N GLU A 13 19.97 -5.03 -26.14
CA GLU A 13 18.68 -5.60 -26.53
C GLU A 13 17.59 -4.53 -26.66
N ARG A 14 17.55 -3.59 -25.70
CA ARG A 14 16.65 -2.42 -25.78
C ARG A 14 16.91 -1.57 -27.01
N ARG A 15 18.18 -1.28 -27.34
CA ARG A 15 18.53 -0.54 -28.56
C ARG A 15 18.07 -1.28 -29.80
N ARG A 16 18.38 -2.58 -29.91
CA ARG A 16 17.98 -3.42 -31.04
C ARG A 16 16.47 -3.39 -31.28
N MET A 17 15.66 -3.51 -30.22
CA MET A 17 14.20 -3.44 -30.33
C MET A 17 13.71 -2.05 -30.74
N HIS A 18 14.30 -1.01 -30.16
CA HIS A 18 13.95 0.36 -30.53
C HIS A 18 14.28 0.68 -31.99
N ASP A 19 15.43 0.20 -32.49
CA ASP A 19 15.84 0.37 -33.89
C ASP A 19 14.93 -0.41 -34.85
N ALA A 20 14.47 -1.61 -34.46
CA ALA A 20 13.61 -2.45 -35.28
C ALA A 20 12.15 -1.97 -35.32
N LEU A 21 11.59 -1.51 -34.20
CA LEU A 21 10.18 -1.13 -34.07
C LEU A 21 9.93 0.37 -34.29
N GLY A 22 10.99 1.18 -34.17
CA GLY A 22 10.88 2.62 -34.04
C GLY A 22 10.16 3.06 -32.74
N PRO A 23 10.07 4.38 -32.48
CA PRO A 23 9.52 4.90 -31.23
C PRO A 23 8.06 4.50 -30.97
N ALA A 24 7.20 4.58 -31.99
CA ALA A 24 5.78 4.25 -31.86
C ALA A 24 5.53 2.74 -31.69
N GLY A 25 6.26 1.91 -32.44
CA GLY A 25 6.17 0.45 -32.31
C GLY A 25 6.68 -0.02 -30.96
N TRP A 26 7.79 0.55 -30.46
CA TRP A 26 8.28 0.28 -29.11
C TRP A 26 7.25 0.64 -28.03
N ALA A 27 6.61 1.81 -28.13
CA ALA A 27 5.58 2.22 -27.16
C ALA A 27 4.37 1.27 -27.16
N ALA A 28 3.89 0.87 -28.34
CA ALA A 28 2.79 -0.09 -28.46
C ALA A 28 3.17 -1.48 -27.91
N HIS A 29 4.38 -1.95 -28.21
CA HIS A 29 4.92 -3.21 -27.69
C HIS A 29 5.04 -3.18 -26.17
N TRP A 30 5.61 -2.12 -25.60
CA TRP A 30 5.71 -1.95 -24.15
C TRP A 30 4.34 -1.96 -23.46
N ASN A 31 3.36 -1.25 -24.01
CA ASN A 31 2.00 -1.17 -23.46
C ASN A 31 1.27 -2.52 -23.46
N THR A 32 1.56 -3.39 -24.43
CA THR A 32 0.95 -4.72 -24.53
C THR A 32 1.70 -5.79 -23.74
N THR A 33 2.96 -5.53 -23.38
CA THR A 33 3.84 -6.45 -22.64
C THR A 33 4.12 -5.94 -21.23
N GLY A 34 5.25 -5.26 -21.02
CA GLY A 34 5.82 -4.94 -19.72
C GLY A 34 5.06 -3.90 -18.90
N ALA A 35 4.34 -2.97 -19.55
CA ALA A 35 3.72 -1.84 -18.86
C ALA A 35 2.77 -2.26 -17.73
N ARG A 36 2.02 -3.36 -17.93
CA ARG A 36 1.05 -3.87 -16.95
C ARG A 36 1.70 -4.36 -15.65
N LEU A 37 2.94 -4.82 -15.73
CA LEU A 37 3.68 -5.35 -14.59
C LEU A 37 4.56 -4.30 -13.94
N TRP A 38 4.96 -3.27 -14.69
CA TRP A 38 6.02 -2.33 -14.33
C TRP A 38 5.79 -1.64 -12.98
N ASP A 39 4.65 -0.98 -12.79
CA ASP A 39 4.40 -0.23 -11.56
C ASP A 39 4.34 -1.16 -10.34
N THR A 40 3.75 -2.34 -10.51
CA THR A 40 3.60 -3.34 -9.46
C THR A 40 4.94 -3.97 -9.06
N THR A 41 5.81 -4.31 -10.01
CA THR A 41 7.14 -4.87 -9.69
C THR A 41 8.10 -3.81 -9.18
N ARG A 42 8.08 -2.60 -9.75
CA ARG A 42 8.89 -1.46 -9.29
C ARG A 42 8.53 -1.06 -7.88
N ALA A 43 7.24 -0.87 -7.57
CA ALA A 43 6.80 -0.50 -6.23
C ALA A 43 7.18 -1.55 -5.18
N LEU A 44 7.07 -2.84 -5.51
CA LEU A 44 7.49 -3.92 -4.63
C LEU A 44 9.01 -3.93 -4.41
N ALA A 45 9.80 -3.74 -5.46
CA ALA A 45 11.25 -3.68 -5.36
C ALA A 45 11.72 -2.50 -4.49
N GLU A 46 11.11 -1.32 -4.64
CA GLU A 46 11.37 -0.18 -3.75
C GLU A 46 10.99 -0.49 -2.31
N ARG A 47 9.83 -1.13 -2.09
CA ARG A 47 9.36 -1.47 -0.75
C ARG A 47 10.28 -2.48 -0.05
N ILE A 48 10.80 -3.46 -0.78
CA ILE A 48 11.83 -4.39 -0.29
C ILE A 48 13.11 -3.63 0.04
N ARG A 49 13.57 -2.72 -0.83
CA ARG A 49 14.77 -1.92 -0.58
C ARG A 49 14.67 -1.11 0.70
N THR A 50 13.56 -0.38 0.87
CA THR A 50 13.29 0.40 2.07
C THR A 50 13.27 -0.50 3.31
N GLY A 51 12.52 -1.61 3.26
CA GLY A 51 12.43 -2.51 4.41
C GLY A 51 13.75 -3.17 4.81
N VAL A 52 14.61 -3.53 3.85
CA VAL A 52 15.97 -4.01 4.15
C VAL A 52 16.79 -2.92 4.81
N GLY A 53 16.71 -1.69 4.32
CA GLY A 53 17.34 -0.52 4.94
C GLY A 53 16.88 -0.33 6.38
N ASP A 54 15.57 -0.27 6.60
CA ASP A 54 14.96 -0.06 7.93
C ASP A 54 15.30 -1.20 8.92
N THR A 55 15.48 -2.43 8.43
CA THR A 55 15.79 -3.60 9.27
C THR A 55 17.27 -3.65 9.65
N LEU A 56 18.16 -3.30 8.73
CA LEU A 56 19.60 -3.46 8.91
C LEU A 56 20.29 -2.20 9.47
N ALA A 57 19.77 -1.01 9.16
CA ALA A 57 20.35 0.25 9.60
C ALA A 57 19.81 0.65 10.97
N GLY A 58 20.65 0.55 12.01
CA GLY A 58 20.35 1.13 13.31
C GLY A 58 20.54 2.65 13.34
N LYS A 59 21.27 3.20 12.35
CA LYS A 59 21.56 4.63 12.20
C LYS A 59 21.45 5.08 10.74
N PRO A 60 21.18 6.38 10.48
CA PRO A 60 21.12 6.91 9.12
C PRO A 60 22.38 6.67 8.27
N GLU A 61 23.57 6.71 8.88
CA GLU A 61 24.84 6.49 8.17
C GLU A 61 24.95 5.06 7.60
N GLU A 62 24.49 4.05 8.34
CA GLU A 62 24.48 2.65 7.91
C GLU A 62 23.53 2.44 6.72
N ALA A 63 22.40 3.16 6.69
CA ALA A 63 21.46 3.11 5.57
C ALA A 63 22.11 3.60 4.27
N GLU A 64 22.95 4.63 4.35
CA GLU A 64 23.68 5.16 3.20
C GLU A 64 24.78 4.20 2.70
N GLU A 65 25.34 3.35 3.57
CA GLU A 65 26.28 2.28 3.18
C GLU A 65 25.57 1.10 2.51
N ILE A 66 24.37 0.73 2.97
CA ILE A 66 23.58 -0.38 2.43
C ILE A 66 22.99 -0.03 1.05
N ARG A 67 22.58 1.23 0.86
CA ARG A 67 21.85 1.67 -0.33
C ARG A 67 22.58 1.36 -1.64
N PRO A 68 23.87 1.67 -1.84
CA PRO A 68 24.60 1.31 -3.06
C PRO A 68 24.59 -0.18 -3.36
N VAL A 69 24.71 -1.03 -2.34
CA VAL A 69 24.66 -2.50 -2.49
C VAL A 69 23.30 -2.92 -3.07
N LEU A 70 22.21 -2.40 -2.51
CA LEU A 70 20.85 -2.71 -2.99
C LEU A 70 20.54 -2.10 -4.38
N LEU A 71 21.23 -1.04 -4.79
CA LEU A 71 21.12 -0.45 -6.13
C LEU A 71 21.93 -1.23 -7.18
N ASP A 72 23.01 -1.90 -6.77
CA ASP A 72 23.80 -2.76 -7.65
C ASP A 72 23.14 -4.14 -7.89
N ALA A 73 22.12 -4.50 -7.12
CA ALA A 73 21.39 -5.75 -7.34
C ALA A 73 20.84 -5.87 -8.78
N VAL A 74 20.87 -7.09 -9.31
CA VAL A 74 20.01 -7.51 -10.42
C VAL A 74 18.72 -8.05 -9.81
N LEU A 75 17.55 -7.59 -10.28
CA LEU A 75 16.32 -7.68 -9.50
C LEU A 75 15.54 -9.00 -9.68
N GLY A 76 16.10 -9.94 -10.44
CA GLY A 76 15.53 -11.28 -10.68
C GLY A 76 14.07 -11.21 -11.13
N GLN A 77 13.16 -11.88 -10.41
CA GLN A 77 11.73 -11.85 -10.72
C GLN A 77 11.12 -10.44 -10.87
N HIS A 78 11.68 -9.41 -10.22
CA HIS A 78 11.13 -8.04 -10.31
C HIS A 78 11.53 -7.32 -11.60
N ASP A 79 12.47 -7.88 -12.36
CA ASP A 79 12.82 -7.46 -13.72
C ASP A 79 11.82 -8.03 -14.78
N ALA A 80 10.81 -8.83 -14.36
CA ALA A 80 9.86 -9.52 -15.25
C ALA A 80 9.15 -8.61 -16.26
N ALA A 81 8.76 -7.38 -15.87
CA ALA A 81 8.14 -6.42 -16.77
C ALA A 81 8.99 -6.17 -18.03
N TRP A 82 10.30 -6.04 -17.85
CA TRP A 82 11.24 -5.86 -18.95
C TRP A 82 11.57 -7.15 -19.66
N LEU A 83 11.76 -8.25 -18.93
CA LEU A 83 12.08 -9.55 -19.52
C LEU A 83 10.96 -10.02 -20.47
N VAL A 84 9.69 -9.79 -20.11
CA VAL A 84 8.54 -10.05 -21.00
C VAL A 84 8.55 -9.12 -22.21
N ALA A 85 8.92 -7.84 -22.04
CA ALA A 85 9.06 -6.93 -23.17
C ALA A 85 10.19 -7.32 -24.13
N PHE A 86 11.20 -8.06 -23.66
CA PHE A 86 12.27 -8.64 -24.49
C PHE A 86 12.03 -10.09 -24.89
N ASP A 87 10.93 -10.71 -24.46
CA ASP A 87 10.69 -12.13 -24.70
C ASP A 87 10.51 -12.43 -26.20
N GLY A 88 11.03 -13.57 -26.64
CA GLY A 88 11.06 -13.98 -28.05
C GLY A 88 11.91 -13.09 -28.97
N CYS A 89 12.64 -12.10 -28.44
CA CYS A 89 13.37 -11.11 -29.21
C CYS A 89 14.89 -11.43 -29.34
N GLY A 90 15.42 -12.37 -28.55
CA GLY A 90 16.80 -12.90 -28.71
C GLY A 90 17.30 -13.70 -27.50
N GLU A 91 18.37 -14.46 -27.69
CA GLU A 91 18.96 -15.36 -26.66
C GLU A 91 19.83 -14.62 -25.62
N ARG A 92 20.18 -13.35 -25.87
CA ARG A 92 21.14 -12.58 -25.05
C ARG A 92 20.70 -12.40 -23.59
N LEU A 93 19.40 -12.43 -23.33
CA LEU A 93 18.82 -12.27 -21.99
C LEU A 93 18.27 -13.59 -21.45
N GLU A 94 18.48 -14.72 -22.12
CA GLU A 94 17.93 -16.02 -21.71
C GLU A 94 18.43 -16.43 -20.32
N GLY A 95 19.71 -16.27 -20.04
CA GLY A 95 20.26 -16.53 -18.71
C GLY A 95 19.68 -15.61 -17.62
N LEU A 96 19.46 -14.33 -17.93
CA LEU A 96 18.82 -13.39 -17.01
C LEU A 96 17.35 -13.77 -16.75
N ALA A 97 16.64 -14.18 -17.80
CA ALA A 97 15.27 -14.66 -17.71
C ALA A 97 15.19 -15.95 -16.88
N GLU A 98 16.16 -16.85 -17.04
CA GLU A 98 16.21 -18.09 -16.28
C GLU A 98 16.43 -17.84 -14.79
N VAL A 99 17.38 -16.98 -14.44
CA VAL A 99 17.56 -16.57 -13.03
C VAL A 99 16.29 -15.93 -12.49
N ALA A 100 15.63 -15.05 -13.25
CA ALA A 100 14.40 -14.40 -12.82
C ALA A 100 13.21 -15.36 -12.58
N ARG A 101 13.16 -16.51 -13.26
CA ARG A 101 12.15 -17.55 -13.02
C ARG A 101 12.38 -18.29 -11.71
N HIS A 102 13.65 -18.44 -11.32
CA HIS A 102 14.06 -19.31 -10.21
C HIS A 102 14.50 -18.58 -8.94
N ALA A 103 14.85 -17.29 -9.02
CA ALA A 103 15.45 -16.56 -7.90
C ALA A 103 14.98 -15.10 -7.76
N GLY A 104 15.27 -14.54 -6.59
CA GLY A 104 15.09 -13.14 -6.25
C GLY A 104 16.26 -12.27 -6.71
N TRP A 105 16.63 -11.30 -5.88
CA TRP A 105 17.73 -10.40 -6.18
C TRP A 105 19.08 -11.12 -6.12
N TRP A 106 20.04 -10.66 -6.90
CA TRP A 106 21.36 -11.26 -6.92
C TRP A 106 22.46 -10.29 -7.35
N TRP A 107 23.70 -10.60 -6.96
CA TRP A 107 24.88 -9.77 -7.14
C TRP A 107 25.97 -10.58 -7.83
N PRO A 108 26.27 -10.28 -9.12
CA PRO A 108 27.40 -10.89 -9.81
C PRO A 108 28.73 -10.24 -9.44
N TYR A 109 29.67 -11.06 -8.99
CA TYR A 109 31.09 -10.74 -8.84
C TYR A 109 31.92 -11.54 -9.84
N GLU A 110 33.24 -11.29 -9.90
CA GLU A 110 34.12 -11.93 -10.89
C GLU A 110 34.16 -13.45 -10.74
N ASN A 111 34.24 -13.93 -9.50
CA ASN A 111 34.41 -15.37 -9.20
C ASN A 111 33.31 -15.92 -8.27
N ALA A 112 32.26 -15.14 -8.01
CA ALA A 112 31.19 -15.52 -7.09
C ALA A 112 29.87 -14.83 -7.47
N VAL A 113 28.76 -15.42 -7.03
CA VAL A 113 27.43 -14.81 -7.10
C VAL A 113 26.78 -14.94 -5.73
N VAL A 114 26.22 -13.84 -5.22
CA VAL A 114 25.32 -13.87 -4.07
C VAL A 114 23.90 -13.82 -4.61
N ILE A 115 23.04 -14.74 -4.17
CA ILE A 115 21.67 -14.87 -4.67
C ILE A 115 20.70 -14.99 -3.51
N CYS A 116 19.61 -14.24 -3.58
CA CYS A 116 18.49 -14.35 -2.66
C CYS A 116 17.44 -15.29 -3.26
N GLU A 117 16.89 -16.16 -2.42
CA GLU A 117 15.69 -16.93 -2.73
C GLU A 117 14.48 -16.03 -2.98
N ARG A 118 13.41 -16.59 -3.53
CA ARG A 118 12.15 -15.86 -3.74
C ARG A 118 11.37 -15.73 -2.42
N PRO A 119 10.52 -14.69 -2.26
CA PRO A 119 9.58 -14.65 -1.15
C PRO A 119 8.73 -15.92 -1.11
N VAL A 120 8.55 -16.47 0.09
CA VAL A 120 7.67 -17.62 0.34
C VAL A 120 6.21 -17.22 0.53
N ALA A 121 5.94 -15.94 0.79
CA ALA A 121 4.60 -15.37 0.85
C ALA A 121 4.58 -13.95 0.24
N LEU A 122 3.51 -13.64 -0.48
CA LEU A 122 3.23 -12.31 -1.04
C LEU A 122 1.71 -12.09 -1.07
N HIS A 123 1.23 -11.15 -0.27
CA HIS A 123 -0.17 -10.78 -0.14
C HIS A 123 -0.37 -9.33 -0.54
N ARG A 124 -1.42 -9.08 -1.32
CA ARG A 124 -1.68 -7.79 -1.95
C ARG A 124 -3.16 -7.47 -1.99
N ASP A 125 -3.46 -6.18 -1.97
CA ASP A 125 -4.79 -5.66 -2.27
C ASP A 125 -5.08 -5.66 -3.78
N GLU A 126 -6.30 -5.31 -4.16
CA GLU A 126 -6.73 -5.21 -5.56
C GLU A 126 -5.93 -4.19 -6.38
N ALA A 127 -5.32 -3.21 -5.71
CA ALA A 127 -4.45 -2.21 -6.32
C ALA A 127 -2.98 -2.69 -6.45
N GLY A 128 -2.66 -3.92 -6.02
CA GLY A 128 -1.33 -4.51 -6.09
C GLY A 128 -0.36 -4.05 -5.00
N ARG A 129 -0.84 -3.33 -3.98
CA ARG A 129 -0.04 -2.89 -2.83
C ARG A 129 0.06 -4.02 -1.81
N LEU A 130 1.14 -4.06 -1.03
CA LEU A 130 1.27 -5.05 0.05
C LEU A 130 0.15 -4.87 1.07
N ASP A 131 -0.57 -5.95 1.38
CA ASP A 131 -1.69 -5.90 2.29
C ASP A 131 -1.93 -7.26 2.95
N ARG A 132 -1.94 -7.28 4.28
CA ARG A 132 -2.33 -8.44 5.09
C ARG A 132 -2.66 -8.01 6.52
N SER A 133 -3.77 -8.52 7.06
CA SER A 133 -4.27 -8.17 8.40
C SER A 133 -3.85 -9.11 9.53
N ASP A 134 -3.36 -10.30 9.19
CA ASP A 134 -3.13 -11.41 10.12
C ASP A 134 -1.71 -12.00 10.03
N GLY A 135 -0.77 -11.25 9.45
CA GLY A 135 0.62 -11.67 9.31
C GLY A 135 1.40 -10.81 8.31
N PRO A 136 2.62 -11.24 7.94
CA PRO A 136 3.44 -10.50 7.01
C PRO A 136 2.82 -10.49 5.60
N ALA A 137 2.75 -9.31 5.01
CA ALA A 137 2.32 -9.13 3.63
C ALA A 137 3.37 -9.64 2.63
N LEU A 138 4.64 -9.68 3.03
CA LEU A 138 5.71 -10.35 2.29
C LEU A 138 6.63 -11.06 3.28
N ALA A 139 7.05 -12.30 2.98
CA ALA A 139 7.97 -13.06 3.82
C ALA A 139 8.98 -13.84 2.98
N TYR A 140 10.23 -13.89 3.45
CA TYR A 140 11.30 -14.73 2.93
C TYR A 140 11.60 -15.89 3.89
N ALA A 141 12.21 -16.95 3.35
CA ALA A 141 12.51 -18.18 4.11
C ALA A 141 13.55 -17.96 5.22
N ASP A 142 14.36 -16.91 5.13
CA ASP A 142 15.38 -16.53 6.11
C ASP A 142 14.82 -15.71 7.28
N GLY A 143 13.52 -15.42 7.28
CA GLY A 143 12.84 -14.65 8.32
C GLY A 143 12.69 -13.16 8.02
N PHE A 144 13.28 -12.63 6.94
CA PHE A 144 12.98 -11.25 6.54
C PHE A 144 11.51 -11.13 6.10
N ALA A 145 10.81 -10.16 6.68
CA ALA A 145 9.38 -9.98 6.45
C ALA A 145 9.00 -8.50 6.43
N LEU A 146 7.97 -8.18 5.63
CA LEU A 146 7.36 -6.86 5.57
C LEU A 146 5.89 -6.96 5.93
N TYR A 147 5.48 -6.12 6.87
CA TYR A 147 4.11 -5.97 7.31
C TYR A 147 3.53 -4.72 6.68
N ALA A 148 2.31 -4.83 6.18
CA ALA A 148 1.62 -3.72 5.55
C ALA A 148 0.10 -3.90 5.60
N TRP A 149 -0.59 -2.80 5.83
CA TRP A 149 -2.06 -2.72 5.78
C TRP A 149 -2.46 -1.74 4.67
N ARG A 150 -3.11 -2.24 3.63
CA ARG A 150 -3.52 -1.48 2.42
C ARG A 150 -2.40 -0.63 1.82
N GLY A 151 -1.20 -1.20 1.76
CA GLY A 151 0.02 -0.55 1.28
C GLY A 151 0.78 0.30 2.30
N MET A 152 0.20 0.56 3.47
CA MET A 152 0.85 1.34 4.53
C MET A 152 1.78 0.44 5.36
N PRO A 153 3.06 0.81 5.53
CA PRO A 153 4.00 0.11 6.42
C PRO A 153 3.49 0.06 7.86
N VAL A 154 3.40 -1.14 8.45
CA VAL A 154 3.09 -1.28 9.88
C VAL A 154 4.18 -2.11 10.58
N PRO A 155 4.43 -1.89 11.89
CA PRO A 155 5.26 -2.81 12.68
C PRO A 155 4.67 -4.22 12.73
N ALA A 156 5.49 -5.23 13.07
CA ALA A 156 5.01 -6.61 13.17
C ALA A 156 4.01 -6.77 14.33
N GLU A 157 4.36 -6.17 15.47
CA GLU A 157 3.59 -6.12 16.71
C GLU A 157 2.25 -5.39 16.55
N PHE A 158 2.14 -4.51 15.55
CA PHE A 158 0.90 -3.76 15.31
C PHE A 158 -0.27 -4.70 15.02
N LEU A 159 -0.06 -5.79 14.28
CA LEU A 159 -1.14 -6.74 13.96
C LEU A 159 -1.60 -7.53 15.18
N ASP A 160 -0.68 -7.88 16.09
CA ASP A 160 -1.02 -8.54 17.35
C ASP A 160 -1.80 -7.60 18.27
N GLU A 161 -1.44 -6.30 18.30
CA GLU A 161 -2.16 -5.28 19.07
C GLU A 161 -3.61 -5.12 18.63
N LEU A 162 -3.92 -5.29 17.34
CA LEU A 162 -5.27 -5.10 16.79
C LEU A 162 -6.33 -5.98 17.48
N ALA A 163 -5.97 -7.22 17.86
CA ALA A 163 -6.89 -8.15 18.52
C ALA A 163 -7.27 -7.72 19.95
N SER A 164 -6.42 -6.93 20.61
CA SER A 164 -6.59 -6.46 21.99
C SER A 164 -6.74 -4.94 22.10
N LEU A 165 -7.02 -4.28 20.98
CA LEU A 165 -7.06 -2.84 20.88
C LEU A 165 -8.10 -2.25 21.85
N THR A 166 -7.76 -1.12 22.50
CA THR A 166 -8.66 -0.39 23.41
C THR A 166 -8.87 1.03 22.92
N PRO A 167 -9.99 1.71 23.27
CA PRO A 167 -10.19 3.09 22.88
C PRO A 167 -9.06 4.03 23.33
N GLU A 168 -8.49 3.79 24.52
CA GLU A 168 -7.37 4.57 25.07
C GLU A 168 -6.11 4.41 24.22
N ARG A 169 -5.78 3.19 23.78
CA ARG A 169 -4.62 2.94 22.90
C ARG A 169 -4.79 3.62 21.55
N ILE A 170 -6.00 3.59 20.98
CA ILE A 170 -6.33 4.28 19.72
C ILE A 170 -6.17 5.79 19.88
N ARG A 171 -6.73 6.39 20.95
CA ARG A 171 -6.60 7.83 21.21
C ARG A 171 -5.14 8.26 21.41
N GLY A 172 -4.33 7.42 22.05
CA GLY A 172 -2.92 7.70 22.32
C GLY A 172 -1.97 7.47 21.15
N GLU A 173 -2.44 6.89 20.03
CA GLU A 173 -1.60 6.71 18.85
C GLU A 173 -1.33 8.06 18.18
N SER A 174 -0.06 8.45 18.10
CA SER A 174 0.36 9.75 17.57
C SER A 174 0.43 9.77 16.05
N ASN A 175 0.65 8.62 15.41
CA ASN A 175 0.63 8.53 13.96
C ASN A 175 -0.82 8.45 13.47
N ALA A 176 -1.30 9.55 12.86
CA ALA A 176 -2.67 9.65 12.38
C ALA A 176 -3.08 8.54 11.41
N GLU A 177 -2.17 8.03 10.58
CA GLU A 177 -2.47 6.92 9.65
C GLU A 177 -2.60 5.58 10.38
N LEU A 178 -1.74 5.29 11.37
CA LEU A 178 -1.87 4.09 12.21
C LEU A 178 -3.17 4.16 13.02
N ARG A 179 -3.47 5.31 13.61
CA ARG A 179 -4.71 5.54 14.36
C ARG A 179 -5.95 5.33 13.48
N ARG A 180 -5.91 5.76 12.22
CA ARG A 180 -7.00 5.52 11.26
C ARG A 180 -7.18 4.03 10.99
N VAL A 181 -6.10 3.28 10.79
CA VAL A 181 -6.18 1.81 10.61
C VAL A 181 -6.73 1.13 11.87
N MET A 182 -6.26 1.55 13.04
CA MET A 182 -6.79 1.05 14.31
C MET A 182 -8.30 1.31 14.45
N LEU A 183 -8.78 2.52 14.13
CA LEU A 183 -10.20 2.87 14.14
C LEU A 183 -11.02 2.03 13.16
N GLU A 184 -10.52 1.85 11.94
CA GLU A 184 -11.17 1.03 10.92
C GLU A 184 -11.27 -0.44 11.33
N HIS A 185 -10.21 -0.98 11.97
CA HIS A 185 -10.22 -2.35 12.49
C HIS A 185 -11.14 -2.50 13.72
N TYR A 186 -11.10 -1.55 14.66
CA TYR A 186 -11.91 -1.59 15.88
C TYR A 186 -13.41 -1.44 15.59
N GLY A 187 -13.76 -0.70 14.54
CA GLY A 187 -15.11 -0.28 14.22
C GLY A 187 -15.44 1.06 14.88
N TYR A 188 -15.93 2.01 14.08
CA TYR A 188 -16.29 3.35 14.57
C TYR A 188 -17.47 3.31 15.56
N ASP A 189 -18.42 2.41 15.34
CA ASP A 189 -19.57 2.15 16.22
C ASP A 189 -19.12 1.75 17.63
N ARG A 190 -18.26 0.72 17.70
CA ARG A 190 -17.71 0.21 18.94
C ARG A 190 -16.80 1.24 19.60
N PHE A 191 -15.98 1.94 18.81
CA PHE A 191 -15.11 2.99 19.34
C PHE A 191 -15.94 4.10 19.98
N LEU A 192 -16.98 4.61 19.33
CA LEU A 192 -17.80 5.69 19.89
C LEU A 192 -18.52 5.27 21.17
N ALA A 193 -19.08 4.06 21.21
CA ALA A 193 -19.71 3.50 22.40
C ALA A 193 -18.72 3.33 23.57
N ASP A 194 -17.54 2.78 23.31
CA ASP A 194 -16.56 2.46 24.34
C ASP A 194 -15.69 3.67 24.71
N SER A 195 -15.62 4.69 23.85
CA SER A 195 -14.76 5.87 24.05
C SER A 195 -15.39 6.97 24.89
N GLY A 196 -16.64 6.82 25.34
CA GLY A 196 -17.37 7.88 26.05
C GLY A 196 -17.68 9.09 25.17
N ALA A 197 -17.72 8.89 23.85
CA ALA A 197 -18.04 9.94 22.88
C ALA A 197 -19.38 10.59 23.20
N GLN A 198 -19.45 11.91 23.04
CA GLN A 198 -20.67 12.67 23.30
C GLN A 198 -21.31 13.08 21.96
N PRO A 199 -22.63 12.90 21.79
CA PRO A 199 -23.33 13.45 20.65
C PRO A 199 -23.34 14.98 20.77
N VAL A 200 -22.83 15.67 19.76
CA VAL A 200 -22.71 17.14 19.74
C VAL A 200 -23.90 17.78 19.01
N HIS A 201 -24.45 17.09 18.02
CA HIS A 201 -25.61 17.56 17.28
C HIS A 201 -26.41 16.39 16.72
N ARG A 202 -27.73 16.56 16.60
CA ARG A 202 -28.61 15.59 15.94
C ARG A 202 -29.66 16.32 15.12
N ASP A 203 -29.84 15.88 13.89
CA ASP A 203 -30.91 16.37 13.01
C ASP A 203 -31.46 15.21 12.15
N GLU A 204 -32.25 15.54 11.14
CA GLU A 204 -32.87 14.57 10.23
C GLU A 204 -31.89 13.83 9.33
N THR A 205 -30.65 14.33 9.20
CA THR A 205 -29.60 13.72 8.37
C THR A 205 -28.72 12.74 9.15
N GLY A 206 -28.63 12.88 10.47
CA GLY A 206 -27.80 11.99 11.30
C GLY A 206 -27.46 12.54 12.68
N ILE A 207 -26.46 11.92 13.31
CA ILE A 207 -25.91 12.32 14.61
C ILE A 207 -24.43 12.68 14.41
N LEU A 208 -24.05 13.88 14.83
CA LEU A 208 -22.66 14.33 14.87
C LEU A 208 -22.04 13.96 16.21
N TRP A 209 -20.98 13.18 16.16
CA TRP A 209 -20.21 12.75 17.32
C TRP A 209 -18.87 13.45 17.35
N ARG A 210 -18.38 13.75 18.56
CA ARG A 210 -17.05 14.33 18.78
C ARG A 210 -16.34 13.59 19.89
N ILE A 211 -15.08 13.30 19.62
CA ILE A 211 -14.16 12.66 20.55
C ILE A 211 -12.99 13.61 20.70
N ALA A 212 -12.86 14.18 21.89
CA ALA A 212 -11.75 15.05 22.21
C ALA A 212 -10.46 14.23 22.27
N LEU A 213 -9.42 14.67 21.56
CA LEU A 213 -8.07 14.15 21.69
C LEU A 213 -7.25 15.19 22.47
N ALA A 214 -6.51 14.74 23.49
CA ALA A 214 -5.82 15.66 24.41
C ALA A 214 -4.66 16.42 23.73
N ASP A 215 -4.00 15.79 22.75
CA ASP A 215 -2.80 16.29 22.08
C ASP A 215 -2.93 16.30 20.55
N ASP A 216 -4.15 16.26 20.02
CA ASP A 216 -4.42 16.22 18.58
C ASP A 216 -5.78 16.86 18.26
N GLU A 217 -6.09 17.02 16.98
CA GLU A 217 -7.36 17.55 16.50
C GLU A 217 -8.51 16.56 16.76
N ASP A 218 -9.67 17.08 17.20
CA ASP A 218 -10.82 16.26 17.57
C ASP A 218 -11.23 15.25 16.50
N VAL A 219 -11.60 14.05 16.96
CA VAL A 219 -12.23 13.07 16.10
C VAL A 219 -13.74 13.39 16.01
N VAL A 220 -14.16 14.11 14.95
CA VAL A 220 -15.55 14.32 14.53
C VAL A 220 -16.05 13.35 13.43
N THR A 221 -17.17 12.67 13.69
CA THR A 221 -17.77 11.68 12.78
C THR A 221 -19.28 11.86 12.73
N VAL A 222 -19.90 11.68 11.56
CA VAL A 222 -21.36 11.66 11.42
C VAL A 222 -21.86 10.23 11.28
N GLU A 223 -22.78 9.85 12.15
CA GLU A 223 -23.60 8.64 12.04
C GLU A 223 -24.78 8.92 11.11
N VAL A 224 -24.88 8.17 10.02
CA VAL A 224 -26.02 8.22 9.08
C VAL A 224 -26.60 6.83 8.89
N VAL A 225 -27.92 6.73 8.80
CA VAL A 225 -28.60 5.48 8.43
C VAL A 225 -28.93 5.56 6.95
N ASN A 226 -28.60 4.52 6.19
CA ASN A 226 -28.93 4.47 4.78
C ASN A 226 -30.45 4.58 4.58
N SER A 227 -30.88 5.60 3.83
CA SER A 227 -32.29 5.82 3.52
C SER A 227 -32.86 4.72 2.62
N THR A 228 -32.00 4.06 1.85
CA THR A 228 -32.35 2.94 0.98
C THR A 228 -32.07 1.63 1.71
N PRO A 229 -33.09 0.80 1.99
CA PRO A 229 -32.88 -0.54 2.52
C PRO A 229 -32.05 -1.38 1.53
N GLU A 230 -31.17 -2.22 2.07
CA GLU A 230 -30.52 -3.28 1.31
C GLU A 230 -31.57 -4.25 0.72
N PRO A 231 -31.23 -5.10 -0.26
CA PRO A 231 -32.19 -6.04 -0.87
C PRO A 231 -32.90 -6.99 0.11
N ASP A 232 -32.35 -7.17 1.31
CA ASP A 232 -32.92 -7.96 2.41
C ASP A 232 -33.82 -7.15 3.36
N GLY A 233 -34.03 -5.86 3.08
CA GLY A 233 -34.86 -4.94 3.87
C GLY A 233 -34.13 -4.31 5.06
N THR A 234 -32.84 -4.58 5.26
CA THR A 234 -32.05 -3.99 6.35
C THR A 234 -31.50 -2.62 5.98
N SER A 235 -31.46 -1.68 6.92
CA SER A 235 -30.73 -0.41 6.75
C SER A 235 -29.39 -0.50 7.45
N ARG A 236 -28.32 -0.10 6.77
CA ARG A 236 -26.97 -0.04 7.35
C ARG A 236 -26.70 1.34 7.94
N THR A 237 -26.08 1.36 9.12
CA THR A 237 -25.51 2.58 9.70
C THR A 237 -24.10 2.78 9.16
N TYR A 238 -23.84 3.96 8.63
CA TYR A 238 -22.53 4.39 8.15
C TYR A 238 -21.98 5.49 9.06
N TRP A 239 -20.66 5.47 9.24
CA TRP A 239 -19.93 6.43 10.05
C TRP A 239 -18.97 7.19 9.14
N LEU A 240 -19.24 8.47 8.93
CA LEU A 240 -18.52 9.28 7.97
C LEU A 240 -17.60 10.27 8.69
N ARG A 241 -16.31 10.15 8.44
CA ARG A 241 -15.31 11.10 8.96
C ARG A 241 -15.52 12.47 8.31
N VAL A 242 -15.57 13.51 9.12
CA VAL A 242 -15.79 14.89 8.65
C VAL A 242 -14.76 15.84 9.27
N PRO A 243 -14.60 17.06 8.72
CA PRO A 243 -13.73 18.05 9.31
C PRO A 243 -14.07 18.31 10.78
N PRO A 244 -13.06 18.54 11.62
CA PRO A 244 -13.25 18.78 13.05
C PRO A 244 -13.94 20.11 13.37
N THR A 245 -13.93 21.04 12.42
CA THR A 245 -14.64 22.31 12.47
C THR A 245 -16.15 22.17 12.21
N THR A 246 -16.62 20.99 11.75
CA THR A 246 -18.04 20.71 11.50
C THR A 246 -18.87 20.83 12.77
N ARG A 247 -20.02 21.51 12.66
CA ARG A 247 -20.89 21.87 13.79
C ARG A 247 -22.24 21.14 13.78
N THR A 248 -22.71 20.72 12.61
CA THR A 248 -24.01 20.04 12.46
C THR A 248 -23.87 18.73 11.69
N ALA A 249 -24.80 17.80 11.89
CA ALA A 249 -24.80 16.54 11.14
C ALA A 249 -25.01 16.82 9.64
N LYS A 250 -25.96 17.71 9.30
CA LYS A 250 -26.20 18.12 7.90
C LYS A 250 -24.95 18.66 7.20
N GLU A 251 -24.19 19.52 7.87
CA GLU A 251 -22.92 20.06 7.34
C GLU A 251 -21.90 18.95 7.07
N GLY A 252 -21.77 18.02 8.00
CA GLY A 252 -20.85 16.89 7.84
C GLY A 252 -21.24 15.99 6.67
N VAL A 253 -22.53 15.64 6.53
CA VAL A 253 -23.01 14.85 5.39
C VAL A 253 -22.81 15.61 4.08
N ALA A 254 -23.18 16.89 4.01
CA ALA A 254 -22.99 17.71 2.82
C ALA A 254 -21.52 17.76 2.37
N TRP A 255 -20.59 17.88 3.33
CA TRP A 255 -19.16 17.87 3.06
C TRP A 255 -18.69 16.57 2.38
N THR A 256 -19.24 15.41 2.77
CA THR A 256 -18.88 14.13 2.12
C THR A 256 -19.30 14.05 0.65
N PHE A 257 -20.25 14.90 0.22
CA PHE A 257 -20.66 15.07 -1.17
C PHE A 257 -19.99 16.28 -1.86
N GLY A 258 -19.09 16.99 -1.18
CA GLY A 258 -18.46 18.21 -1.71
C GLY A 258 -19.42 19.41 -1.81
N LEU A 259 -20.50 19.41 -1.03
CA LEU A 259 -21.54 20.46 -1.04
C LEU A 259 -21.50 21.30 0.24
N SER A 260 -22.10 22.49 0.17
CA SER A 260 -22.42 23.27 1.37
C SER A 260 -23.70 22.72 2.03
N SER A 261 -23.86 22.96 3.33
CA SER A 261 -25.06 22.55 4.08
C SER A 261 -26.35 23.20 3.55
N GLU A 262 -26.28 24.39 2.97
CA GLU A 262 -27.39 25.10 2.34
C GLU A 262 -27.80 24.47 1.01
N ALA A 263 -26.82 24.02 0.20
CA ALA A 263 -27.07 23.38 -1.09
C ALA A 263 -27.46 21.89 -0.96
N TYR A 264 -27.27 21.29 0.21
CA TYR A 264 -27.61 19.90 0.46
C TYR A 264 -29.09 19.73 0.84
N GLU A 265 -29.85 19.10 -0.04
CA GLU A 265 -31.23 18.66 0.20
C GLU A 265 -31.29 17.12 0.19
N PRO A 266 -31.43 16.46 1.36
CA PRO A 266 -31.51 15.01 1.39
C PRO A 266 -32.81 14.54 0.73
N VAL A 267 -32.69 13.81 -0.37
CA VAL A 267 -33.85 13.23 -1.06
C VAL A 267 -34.40 12.09 -0.18
N ARG A 268 -35.50 12.36 0.53
CA ARG A 268 -36.32 11.31 1.14
C ARG A 268 -37.13 10.63 0.03
N GLN A 269 -36.74 9.42 -0.37
CA GLN A 269 -37.71 8.50 -0.95
C GLN A 269 -38.50 7.89 0.20
N THR A 270 -39.82 8.04 0.13
CA THR A 270 -40.79 7.47 1.08
C THR A 270 -41.10 6.03 0.71
#